data_AF-A0A7Y2GF87-F1
#
_entry.id   AF-A0A7Y2GF87-F1
#
_cell.length_a   1.000
_cell.length_b   1.000
_cell.length_c   1.000
_cell.angle_alpha   90.00
_cell.angle_beta   90.00
_cell.angle_gamma   90.00
#
_symmetry.space_group_name_H-M   'P 1'
#
loop_
_entity.id
_entity.type
_entity.pdbx_description
1 polymer ?
#
loop_
_entity_poly.entity_id
_entity_poly.type
_entity_poly.pdbx_seq_one_letter_code
_entity_poly.pdbx_strand_id
1 'polypeptide(L)'
;MQMFQTGKDRYPSQQDEAYATINQRTLAFIVGLVALGLPTVLLIGAFNPVIDTCFRDSISHFYYAPFWGGPFIGALVFIGTYMFVYQGEDKHGSEARLSNFAGAFAFGVALFPTAGHGCDALSFRSRALAEFAPDPDLLDLIKTAPTDDRPDLTFYFELTSWSATVHYLSATLLFCFLAWFALVVFTAVEEHQRNPDGSLKYTKIVRNRFYRICGAVMILCILCMMTYALLAHLTDLDLSWWAANNMPFWFEATALWAFGISWIVKGRFFHRYLRDEAEQRT
;
A
#
# COMPACT_ATOMS: atom_id res chain seq x y z
N MET A 1 22.87 16.35 -43.87
CA MET A 1 23.11 16.45 -42.41
C MET A 1 22.31 15.34 -41.75
N GLN A 2 22.95 14.27 -41.26
CA GLN A 2 22.23 13.29 -40.43
C GLN A 2 22.00 13.92 -39.07
N MET A 3 20.73 14.18 -38.75
CA MET A 3 20.32 14.86 -37.51
C MET A 3 20.54 13.98 -36.27
N PHE A 4 20.71 12.67 -36.46
CA PHE A 4 20.90 11.69 -35.38
C PHE A 4 22.09 10.79 -35.70
N GLN A 5 22.95 10.58 -34.70
CA GLN A 5 24.01 9.58 -34.78
C GLN A 5 23.38 8.18 -34.68
N THR A 6 23.79 7.27 -35.58
CA THR A 6 23.41 5.85 -35.56
C THR A 6 24.70 5.01 -35.61
N GLY A 7 24.68 3.82 -35.02
CA GLY A 7 25.86 2.94 -34.96
C GLY A 7 26.26 2.54 -33.53
N LYS A 8 27.18 1.59 -33.43
CA LYS A 8 27.64 1.01 -32.14
C LYS A 8 28.39 2.01 -31.27
N ASP A 9 28.98 3.03 -31.88
CA ASP A 9 29.74 4.09 -31.21
C ASP A 9 28.87 5.28 -30.79
N ARG A 10 27.53 5.19 -31.02
CA ARG A 10 26.57 6.21 -30.56
C ARG A 10 26.60 6.34 -29.03
N TYR A 11 26.77 5.23 -28.35
CA TYR A 11 26.79 5.20 -26.89
C TYR A 11 28.25 5.14 -26.45
N PRO A 12 28.71 6.03 -25.55
CA PRO A 12 30.03 5.92 -24.95
C PRO A 12 30.16 4.53 -24.33
N SER A 13 31.29 3.85 -24.59
CA SER A 13 31.57 2.50 -24.09
C SER A 13 31.41 2.51 -22.57
N GLN A 14 30.36 1.84 -22.07
CA GLN A 14 29.99 1.57 -20.69
C GLN A 14 31.04 2.04 -19.66
N GLN A 15 31.13 3.36 -19.46
CA GLN A 15 31.88 3.95 -18.37
C GLN A 15 31.02 3.75 -17.14
N ASP A 16 31.59 3.15 -16.09
CA ASP A 16 30.98 2.97 -14.77
C ASP A 16 29.91 4.02 -14.49
N GLU A 17 28.64 3.66 -14.65
CA GLU A 17 27.53 4.61 -14.64
C GLU A 17 27.33 5.15 -13.21
N ALA A 18 28.09 6.17 -12.85
CA ALA A 18 27.95 6.91 -11.60
C ALA A 18 26.54 7.50 -11.39
N TYR A 19 25.73 7.54 -12.45
CA TYR A 19 24.36 8.07 -12.45
C TYR A 19 23.28 7.00 -12.22
N ALA A 20 23.58 5.70 -12.30
CA ALA A 20 22.57 4.63 -12.28
C ALA A 20 22.69 3.65 -11.11
N THR A 21 23.57 3.90 -10.13
CA THR A 21 23.56 3.12 -8.89
C THR A 21 22.42 3.60 -7.99
N ILE A 22 21.21 3.12 -8.27
CA ILE A 22 20.05 3.39 -7.43
C ILE A 22 20.33 2.83 -6.03
N ASN A 23 20.42 3.72 -5.04
CA ASN A 23 20.58 3.30 -3.66
C ASN A 23 19.26 2.70 -3.14
N GLN A 24 19.11 1.39 -3.32
CA GLN A 24 17.92 0.64 -2.90
C GLN A 24 17.60 0.82 -1.41
N ARG A 25 18.62 1.08 -0.56
CA ARG A 25 18.42 1.31 0.87
C ARG A 25 17.70 2.63 1.12
N THR A 26 18.14 3.69 0.45
CA THR A 26 17.47 5.01 0.54
C THR A 26 16.04 4.92 0.02
N LEU A 27 15.82 4.23 -1.09
CA LEU A 27 14.47 4.07 -1.62
C LEU A 27 13.57 3.24 -0.69
N ALA A 28 14.06 2.12 -0.14
CA ALA A 28 13.33 1.32 0.83
C ALA A 28 12.93 2.15 2.06
N PHE A 29 13.84 3.01 2.54
CA PHE A 29 13.55 3.94 3.63
C PHE A 29 12.43 4.92 3.28
N ILE A 30 12.50 5.58 2.12
CA ILE A 30 11.47 6.54 1.67
C ILE A 30 10.12 5.86 1.53
N VAL A 31 10.09 4.66 0.94
CA VAL A 31 8.86 3.86 0.79
C VAL A 31 8.29 3.49 2.14
N GLY A 32 9.14 3.09 3.08
CA GLY A 32 8.72 2.84 4.45
C GLY A 32 8.14 4.08 5.14
N LEU A 33 8.70 5.27 4.90
CA LEU A 33 8.14 6.53 5.41
C LEU A 33 6.78 6.86 4.77
N VAL A 34 6.62 6.67 3.47
CA VAL A 34 5.33 6.89 2.79
C VAL A 34 4.28 5.93 3.32
N ALA A 35 4.62 4.65 3.46
CA ALA A 35 3.75 3.62 4.00
C ALA A 35 3.32 3.87 5.45
N LEU A 36 4.24 4.33 6.29
CA LEU A 36 3.95 4.70 7.67
C LEU A 36 3.15 6.01 7.76
N GLY A 37 3.48 6.96 6.89
CA GLY A 37 2.88 8.28 6.84
C GLY A 37 1.44 8.27 6.32
N LEU A 38 1.13 7.45 5.31
CA LEU A 38 -0.18 7.43 4.66
C LEU A 38 -1.35 7.27 5.66
N PRO A 39 -1.48 6.17 6.41
CA PRO A 39 -2.56 6.01 7.40
C PRO A 39 -2.55 7.11 8.46
N THR A 40 -1.37 7.58 8.88
CA THR A 40 -1.21 8.64 9.88
C THR A 40 -1.77 9.97 9.37
N VAL A 41 -1.46 10.34 8.13
CA VAL A 41 -1.91 11.56 7.48
C VAL A 41 -3.41 11.53 7.23
N LEU A 42 -3.95 10.38 6.79
CA LEU A 42 -5.40 10.22 6.61
C LEU A 42 -6.15 10.28 7.93
N LEU A 43 -5.60 9.68 8.99
CA LEU A 43 -6.16 9.76 10.35
C LEU A 43 -6.19 11.20 10.86
N ILE A 44 -5.08 11.92 10.75
CA ILE A 44 -5.03 13.36 11.11
C ILE A 44 -6.03 14.15 10.27
N GLY A 45 -6.15 13.81 8.98
CA GLY A 45 -7.08 14.43 8.05
C GLY A 45 -8.55 14.24 8.44
N ALA A 46 -8.92 13.05 8.94
CA ALA A 46 -10.27 12.75 9.41
C ALA A 46 -10.72 13.61 10.60
N PHE A 47 -9.78 14.17 11.36
CA PHE A 47 -10.06 15.06 12.48
C PHE A 47 -9.68 16.53 12.19
N ASN A 48 -9.38 16.86 10.94
CA ASN A 48 -8.97 18.20 10.55
C ASN A 48 -10.19 19.07 10.18
N PRO A 49 -10.47 20.18 10.92
CA PRO A 49 -11.63 21.02 10.65
C PRO A 49 -11.50 21.91 9.40
N VAL A 50 -10.29 22.09 8.86
CA VAL A 50 -10.04 22.97 7.70
C VAL A 50 -10.31 22.22 6.39
N ILE A 51 -9.78 20.99 6.27
CA ILE A 51 -9.95 20.13 5.10
C ILE A 51 -10.89 18.99 5.50
N ASP A 52 -12.12 19.39 5.82
CA ASP A 52 -13.14 18.51 6.38
C ASP A 52 -13.43 17.29 5.47
N THR A 53 -13.41 16.12 6.10
CA THR A 53 -13.78 14.80 5.60
C THR A 53 -14.29 14.00 6.80
N CYS A 54 -15.20 13.06 6.60
CA CYS A 54 -15.52 12.11 7.65
C CYS A 54 -14.39 11.11 7.88
N PHE A 55 -14.39 10.50 9.06
CA PHE A 55 -13.62 9.29 9.31
C PHE A 55 -14.26 8.14 8.54
N ARG A 56 -13.45 7.50 7.70
CA ARG A 56 -13.94 6.51 6.74
C ARG A 56 -13.68 5.09 7.20
N ASP A 57 -14.53 4.18 6.77
CA ASP A 57 -14.53 2.79 7.22
C ASP A 57 -13.23 2.03 6.91
N SER A 58 -12.56 2.39 5.82
CA SER A 58 -11.25 1.86 5.44
C SER A 58 -10.33 2.94 4.87
N ILE A 59 -9.03 2.66 4.77
CA ILE A 59 -8.05 3.54 4.10
C ILE A 59 -8.45 3.75 2.64
N SER A 60 -8.88 2.69 1.97
CA SER A 60 -9.30 2.77 0.57
C SER A 60 -10.53 3.63 0.33
N HIS A 61 -11.43 3.76 1.31
CA HIS A 61 -12.58 4.66 1.19
C HIS A 61 -12.17 6.13 1.07
N PHE A 62 -10.97 6.51 1.51
CA PHE A 62 -10.45 7.87 1.27
C PHE A 62 -10.26 8.18 -0.21
N TYR A 63 -10.30 7.20 -1.12
CA TYR A 63 -10.37 7.44 -2.56
C TYR A 63 -11.42 8.51 -2.92
N TYR A 64 -12.58 8.42 -2.28
CA TYR A 64 -13.70 9.33 -2.50
C TYR A 64 -13.59 10.64 -1.69
N ALA A 65 -12.56 10.85 -0.87
CA ALA A 65 -12.40 12.09 -0.14
C ALA A 65 -11.93 13.24 -1.06
N PRO A 66 -12.53 14.45 -0.99
CA PRO A 66 -12.27 15.55 -1.93
C PRO A 66 -10.82 15.98 -2.05
N PHE A 67 -10.08 16.01 -0.95
CA PHE A 67 -8.64 16.28 -0.95
C PHE A 67 -7.84 15.00 -0.68
N TRP A 68 -8.21 14.29 0.39
CA TRP A 68 -7.47 13.15 0.95
C TRP A 68 -7.39 11.92 0.03
N GLY A 69 -8.27 11.81 -0.98
CA GLY A 69 -8.13 10.78 -2.00
C GLY A 69 -6.90 10.96 -2.89
N GLY A 70 -6.43 12.20 -3.06
CA GLY A 70 -5.19 12.50 -3.79
C GLY A 70 -3.95 11.88 -3.10
N PRO A 71 -3.67 12.22 -1.83
CA PRO A 71 -2.62 11.59 -1.05
C PRO A 71 -2.68 10.06 -1.00
N PHE A 72 -3.89 9.49 -0.87
CA PHE A 72 -4.08 8.03 -0.92
C PHE A 72 -3.62 7.41 -2.25
N ILE A 73 -4.18 7.87 -3.37
CA ILE A 73 -3.84 7.36 -4.70
C ILE A 73 -2.35 7.61 -5.01
N GLY A 74 -1.86 8.82 -4.72
CA GLY A 74 -0.47 9.22 -4.96
C GLY A 74 0.54 8.37 -4.20
N ALA A 75 0.25 8.02 -2.94
CA ALA A 75 1.10 7.13 -2.15
C ALA A 75 1.15 5.71 -2.74
N LEU A 76 0.02 5.16 -3.18
CA LEU A 76 -0.03 3.83 -3.80
C LEU A 76 0.67 3.79 -5.16
N VAL A 77 0.49 4.82 -6.00
CA VAL A 77 1.22 4.94 -7.27
C VAL A 77 2.71 5.03 -7.00
N PHE A 78 3.14 5.85 -6.03
CA PHE A 78 4.55 5.95 -5.65
C PHE A 78 5.12 4.62 -5.17
N ILE A 79 4.43 3.92 -4.26
CA ILE A 79 4.83 2.59 -3.77
C ILE A 79 4.90 1.61 -4.94
N GLY A 80 3.89 1.59 -5.82
CA GLY A 80 3.84 0.70 -6.97
C GLY A 80 4.97 0.93 -7.97
N THR A 81 5.26 2.20 -8.29
CA THR A 81 6.39 2.56 -9.16
C THR A 81 7.70 2.11 -8.55
N TYR A 82 7.89 2.29 -7.24
CA TYR A 82 9.08 1.80 -6.58
C TYR A 82 9.19 0.27 -6.62
N MET A 83 8.08 -0.45 -6.41
CA MET A 83 8.07 -1.91 -6.52
C MET A 83 8.48 -2.40 -7.91
N PHE A 84 8.23 -1.64 -8.99
CA PHE A 84 8.74 -1.96 -10.34
C PHE A 84 10.24 -1.71 -10.51
N VAL A 85 10.78 -0.71 -9.81
CA VAL A 85 12.21 -0.35 -9.88
C VAL A 85 13.07 -1.20 -8.94
N TYR A 86 12.46 -1.88 -7.96
CA TYR A 86 13.15 -2.74 -7.01
C TYR A 86 13.80 -3.94 -7.70
N GLN A 87 15.14 -4.00 -7.66
CA GLN A 87 15.91 -5.07 -8.30
C GLN A 87 16.20 -6.25 -7.35
N GLY A 88 16.01 -6.08 -6.04
CA GLY A 88 16.34 -7.11 -5.05
C GLY A 88 17.84 -7.33 -4.83
N GLU A 89 18.16 -8.27 -3.95
CA GLU A 89 19.54 -8.70 -3.61
C GLU A 89 19.88 -10.08 -4.21
N ASP A 90 18.89 -10.75 -4.84
CA ASP A 90 19.00 -12.09 -5.42
C ASP A 90 19.77 -12.13 -6.77
N LYS A 91 20.73 -13.07 -6.86
CA LYS A 91 21.54 -13.38 -8.06
C LYS A 91 20.74 -13.79 -9.30
N HIS A 92 19.58 -14.44 -9.16
CA HIS A 92 18.71 -14.93 -10.23
C HIS A 92 17.55 -13.97 -10.57
N GLY A 93 17.43 -12.85 -9.85
CA GLY A 93 16.42 -11.81 -10.11
C GLY A 93 14.96 -12.23 -9.85
N SER A 94 14.73 -13.30 -9.10
CA SER A 94 13.39 -13.72 -8.66
C SER A 94 12.73 -12.65 -7.79
N GLU A 95 13.48 -12.01 -6.88
CA GLU A 95 12.98 -10.90 -6.05
C GLU A 95 12.43 -9.74 -6.89
N ALA A 96 13.14 -9.35 -7.95
CA ALA A 96 12.71 -8.29 -8.86
C ALA A 96 11.42 -8.67 -9.61
N ARG A 97 11.36 -9.91 -10.13
CA ARG A 97 10.17 -10.41 -10.83
C ARG A 97 8.96 -10.45 -9.91
N LEU A 98 9.14 -10.89 -8.67
CA LEU A 98 8.11 -10.86 -7.66
C LEU A 98 7.68 -9.43 -7.34
N SER A 99 8.62 -8.50 -7.16
CA SER A 99 8.32 -7.11 -6.84
C SER A 99 7.46 -6.42 -7.92
N ASN A 100 7.65 -6.78 -9.19
CA ASN A 100 6.79 -6.28 -10.26
C ASN A 100 5.31 -6.64 -10.05
N PHE A 101 5.00 -7.82 -9.51
CA PHE A 101 3.61 -8.16 -9.20
C PHE A 101 3.05 -7.28 -8.07
N ALA A 102 3.84 -6.99 -7.04
CA ALA A 102 3.42 -6.05 -6.00
C ALA A 102 3.19 -4.64 -6.55
N GLY A 103 4.03 -4.20 -7.48
CA GLY A 103 3.80 -2.96 -8.23
C GLY A 103 2.46 -2.97 -8.94
N ALA A 104 2.17 -4.03 -9.70
CA ALA A 104 0.89 -4.18 -10.40
C ALA A 104 -0.31 -4.20 -9.45
N PHE A 105 -0.22 -4.89 -8.31
CA PHE A 105 -1.28 -4.90 -7.30
C PHE A 105 -1.48 -3.52 -6.67
N ALA A 106 -0.42 -2.78 -6.33
CA ALA A 106 -0.54 -1.41 -5.82
C ALA A 106 -1.23 -0.47 -6.83
N PHE A 107 -0.91 -0.60 -8.12
CA PHE A 107 -1.63 0.12 -9.18
C PHE A 107 -3.09 -0.34 -9.28
N GLY A 108 -3.38 -1.63 -9.11
CA GLY A 108 -4.75 -2.14 -9.04
C GLY A 108 -5.58 -1.46 -7.94
N VAL A 109 -5.02 -1.31 -6.74
CA VAL A 109 -5.66 -0.59 -5.63
C VAL A 109 -5.81 0.91 -5.94
N ALA A 110 -4.81 1.52 -6.58
CA ALA A 110 -4.80 2.95 -6.86
C ALA A 110 -5.74 3.38 -7.99
N LEU A 111 -5.91 2.54 -9.02
CA LEU A 111 -6.68 2.87 -10.23
C LEU A 111 -8.15 2.46 -10.12
N PHE A 112 -8.44 1.34 -9.46
CA PHE A 112 -9.79 0.83 -9.30
C PHE A 112 -10.28 1.15 -7.90
N PRO A 113 -11.30 1.99 -7.70
CA PRO A 113 -11.78 2.32 -6.36
C PRO A 113 -12.53 1.16 -5.69
N THR A 114 -12.58 1.24 -4.36
CA THR A 114 -13.39 0.39 -3.48
C THR A 114 -14.89 0.72 -3.61
N ALA A 115 -15.78 -0.15 -3.11
CA ALA A 115 -17.22 0.07 -3.18
C ALA A 115 -17.71 0.92 -2.00
N GLY A 116 -18.68 1.80 -2.26
CA GLY A 116 -19.35 2.57 -1.22
C GLY A 116 -18.55 3.79 -0.73
N HIS A 117 -19.22 4.68 0.01
CA HIS A 117 -18.57 5.88 0.55
C HIS A 117 -17.83 5.62 1.87
N GLY A 118 -18.19 4.58 2.60
CA GLY A 118 -17.58 4.20 3.89
C GLY A 118 -17.57 5.34 4.89
N CYS A 119 -18.72 5.98 5.13
CA CYS A 119 -18.83 7.17 5.94
C CYS A 119 -20.17 7.16 6.67
N ASP A 120 -20.16 7.18 8.00
CA ASP A 120 -21.39 7.06 8.80
C ASP A 120 -22.03 8.41 9.16
N ALA A 121 -21.38 9.52 8.77
CA ALA A 121 -21.86 10.87 9.04
C ALA A 121 -23.14 11.18 8.23
N LEU A 122 -24.09 11.88 8.86
CA LEU A 122 -25.36 12.30 8.23
C LEU A 122 -25.17 13.18 6.98
N SER A 123 -24.08 13.93 6.94
CA SER A 123 -23.69 14.76 5.80
C SER A 123 -22.18 14.73 5.67
N PHE A 124 -21.67 14.52 4.46
CA PHE A 124 -20.24 14.46 4.20
C PHE A 124 -19.92 14.97 2.79
N ARG A 125 -18.68 15.42 2.58
CA ARG A 125 -18.18 15.82 1.27
C ARG A 125 -17.44 14.65 0.62
N SER A 126 -17.70 14.40 -0.66
CA SER A 126 -17.14 13.28 -1.40
C SER A 126 -16.93 13.61 -2.87
N ARG A 127 -16.03 12.88 -3.54
CA ARG A 127 -15.89 12.80 -4.99
C ARG A 127 -16.81 11.68 -5.46
N ALA A 128 -17.95 12.03 -6.03
CA ALA A 128 -18.84 11.07 -6.66
C ALA A 128 -18.34 10.69 -8.06
N LEU A 129 -18.54 9.44 -8.45
CA LEU A 129 -18.42 8.95 -9.81
C LEU A 129 -19.85 8.84 -10.35
N ALA A 130 -20.22 9.71 -11.28
CA ALA A 130 -21.59 9.77 -11.80
C ALA A 130 -21.60 9.53 -13.31
N GLU A 131 -22.55 8.72 -13.76
CA GLU A 131 -22.89 8.55 -15.17
C GLU A 131 -24.14 9.38 -15.48
N PHE A 132 -24.03 10.30 -16.45
CA PHE A 132 -25.16 11.11 -16.91
C PHE A 132 -25.78 10.44 -18.13
N ALA A 133 -26.95 9.82 -17.97
CA ALA A 133 -27.71 9.28 -19.10
C ALA A 133 -28.56 10.39 -19.78
N PRO A 134 -28.94 10.24 -21.07
CA PRO A 134 -29.64 11.29 -21.83
C PRO A 134 -31.08 11.57 -21.41
N ASP A 135 -31.58 10.88 -20.39
CA ASP A 135 -32.97 10.94 -19.96
C ASP A 135 -33.28 12.31 -19.33
N PRO A 136 -34.19 13.12 -19.92
CA PRO A 136 -34.57 14.42 -19.36
C PRO A 136 -35.21 14.33 -17.97
N ASP A 137 -35.69 13.15 -17.55
CA ASP A 137 -36.17 12.92 -16.17
C ASP A 137 -35.03 12.62 -15.18
N LEU A 138 -33.78 12.49 -15.66
CA LEU A 138 -32.55 12.37 -14.87
C LEU A 138 -31.87 13.74 -14.63
N LEU A 139 -32.47 14.83 -15.12
CA LEU A 139 -32.08 16.21 -14.80
C LEU A 139 -32.46 16.63 -13.36
N ASP A 140 -33.32 15.87 -12.68
CA ASP A 140 -33.42 15.88 -11.23
C ASP A 140 -32.22 15.12 -10.67
N LEU A 141 -31.11 15.84 -10.53
CA LEU A 141 -29.72 15.37 -10.28
C LEU A 141 -29.50 14.42 -9.08
N ILE A 142 -30.53 14.09 -8.29
CA ILE A 142 -30.47 13.09 -7.20
C ILE A 142 -31.85 12.43 -7.07
N LYS A 143 -32.14 11.37 -7.83
CA LYS A 143 -33.26 10.47 -7.56
C LYS A 143 -32.78 9.27 -6.76
N THR A 144 -32.86 9.38 -5.44
CA THR A 144 -32.70 8.26 -4.53
C THR A 144 -34.04 8.04 -3.84
N ALA A 145 -34.71 6.93 -4.16
CA ALA A 145 -35.86 6.52 -3.37
C ALA A 145 -35.38 6.23 -1.94
N PRO A 146 -35.97 6.83 -0.89
CA PRO A 146 -35.57 6.55 0.47
C PRO A 146 -36.02 5.14 0.83
N THR A 147 -35.07 4.23 0.92
CA THR A 147 -35.21 3.07 1.81
C THR A 147 -34.61 3.50 3.14
N ASP A 148 -35.49 3.73 4.13
CA ASP A 148 -35.12 3.99 5.54
C ASP A 148 -34.50 5.37 5.82
N ASP A 149 -35.23 6.45 5.47
CA ASP A 149 -34.89 7.87 5.73
C ASP A 149 -33.51 8.37 5.21
N ARG A 150 -32.74 7.53 4.51
CA ARG A 150 -31.49 7.91 3.84
C ARG A 150 -31.54 7.58 2.34
N PRO A 151 -31.03 8.46 1.48
CA PRO A 151 -30.88 8.19 0.06
C PRO A 151 -29.82 7.08 -0.16
N ASP A 152 -30.11 6.05 -0.95
CA ASP A 152 -29.06 5.08 -1.37
C ASP A 152 -28.12 5.76 -2.36
N LEU A 153 -26.93 6.12 -1.88
CA LEU A 153 -25.91 6.81 -2.66
C LEU A 153 -24.86 5.85 -3.24
N THR A 154 -25.00 4.54 -3.03
CA THR A 154 -23.97 3.54 -3.35
C THR A 154 -23.59 3.59 -4.83
N PHE A 155 -24.57 3.82 -5.72
CA PHE A 155 -24.37 3.95 -7.16
C PHE A 155 -23.37 5.06 -7.56
N TYR A 156 -23.23 6.11 -6.75
CA TYR A 156 -22.27 7.20 -7.01
C TYR A 156 -20.85 6.91 -6.53
N PHE A 157 -20.65 5.77 -5.87
CA PHE A 157 -19.37 5.33 -5.28
C PHE A 157 -18.95 3.98 -5.84
N GLU A 158 -19.20 3.79 -7.14
CA GLU A 158 -18.75 2.66 -7.93
C GLU A 158 -18.31 3.17 -9.31
N LEU A 159 -17.10 2.81 -9.74
CA LEU A 159 -16.61 3.19 -11.07
C LEU A 159 -17.20 2.29 -12.16
N THR A 160 -17.23 0.99 -11.90
CA THR A 160 -17.80 -0.06 -12.74
C THR A 160 -18.23 -1.23 -11.83
N SER A 161 -19.06 -2.13 -12.36
CA SER A 161 -19.53 -3.32 -11.62
C SER A 161 -18.44 -4.30 -11.17
N TRP A 162 -17.20 -4.15 -11.67
CA TRP A 162 -16.07 -5.03 -11.38
C TRP A 162 -14.91 -4.31 -10.68
N SER A 163 -14.97 -2.98 -10.56
CA SER A 163 -13.89 -2.17 -9.96
C SER A 163 -13.58 -2.60 -8.53
N ALA A 164 -14.62 -2.72 -7.70
CA ALA A 164 -14.46 -3.10 -6.29
C ALA A 164 -13.83 -4.48 -6.14
N THR A 165 -14.20 -5.45 -6.99
CA THR A 165 -13.60 -6.79 -6.99
C THR A 165 -12.11 -6.73 -7.32
N VAL A 166 -11.73 -5.97 -8.35
CA VAL A 166 -10.31 -5.79 -8.71
C VAL A 166 -9.56 -5.10 -7.59
N HIS A 167 -10.15 -4.09 -6.96
CA HIS A 167 -9.57 -3.38 -5.82
C HIS A 167 -9.30 -4.34 -4.64
N TYR A 168 -10.31 -5.08 -4.17
CA TYR A 168 -10.17 -5.97 -3.02
C TYR A 168 -9.19 -7.11 -3.27
N LEU A 169 -9.23 -7.71 -4.46
CA LEU A 169 -8.26 -8.75 -4.84
C LEU A 169 -6.85 -8.19 -4.87
N SER A 170 -6.65 -7.02 -5.49
CA SER A 170 -5.34 -6.37 -5.56
C SER A 170 -4.82 -6.01 -4.17
N ALA A 171 -5.66 -5.45 -3.29
CA ALA A 171 -5.27 -5.10 -1.94
C ALA A 171 -4.86 -6.34 -1.14
N THR A 172 -5.67 -7.40 -1.19
CA THR A 172 -5.37 -8.67 -0.49
C THR A 172 -4.05 -9.26 -0.96
N LEU A 173 -3.85 -9.36 -2.27
CA LEU A 173 -2.62 -9.89 -2.86
C LEU A 173 -1.41 -9.01 -2.52
N LEU A 174 -1.56 -7.68 -2.55
CA LEU A 174 -0.52 -6.75 -2.14
C LEU A 174 -0.10 -6.98 -0.69
N PHE A 175 -1.03 -6.97 0.27
CA PHE A 175 -0.69 -7.16 1.69
C PHE A 175 -0.10 -8.54 1.97
N CYS A 176 -0.62 -9.61 1.35
CA CYS A 176 -0.03 -10.94 1.44
C CYS A 176 1.41 -10.96 0.92
N PHE A 177 1.66 -10.29 -0.21
CA PHE A 177 2.99 -10.19 -0.78
C PHE A 177 3.96 -9.41 0.13
N LEU A 178 3.53 -8.26 0.67
CA LEU A 178 4.34 -7.45 1.57
C LEU A 178 4.68 -8.22 2.86
N ALA A 179 3.71 -8.96 3.40
CA ALA A 179 3.93 -9.84 4.54
C ALA A 179 4.95 -10.94 4.22
N TRP A 180 4.83 -11.59 3.06
CA TRP A 180 5.80 -12.58 2.58
C TRP A 180 7.21 -12.00 2.45
N PHE A 181 7.34 -10.80 1.87
CA PHE A 181 8.63 -10.12 1.75
C PHE A 181 9.28 -9.86 3.10
N ALA A 182 8.51 -9.38 4.07
CA ALA A 182 9.01 -9.20 5.43
C ALA A 182 9.42 -10.54 6.07
N LEU A 183 8.60 -11.58 5.95
CA LEU A 183 8.84 -12.86 6.64
C LEU A 183 9.95 -13.70 6.02
N VAL A 184 10.09 -13.67 4.70
CA VAL A 184 10.95 -14.60 3.95
C VAL A 184 12.10 -13.86 3.27
N VAL A 185 11.80 -12.90 2.41
CA VAL A 185 12.81 -12.23 1.59
C VAL A 185 13.78 -11.43 2.47
N PHE A 186 13.27 -10.60 3.38
CA PHE A 186 14.12 -9.77 4.23
C PHE A 186 14.82 -10.56 5.34
N THR A 187 14.29 -11.72 5.72
CA THR A 187 14.94 -12.59 6.70
C THR A 187 16.01 -13.48 6.12
N ALA A 188 16.07 -13.63 4.78
CA ALA A 188 17.12 -14.36 4.07
C ALA A 188 18.51 -13.90 4.53
N VAL A 189 19.41 -14.85 4.71
CA VAL A 189 20.74 -14.63 5.29
C VAL A 189 21.79 -14.83 4.21
N GLU A 190 22.66 -13.83 4.07
CA GLU A 190 23.84 -13.91 3.23
C GLU A 190 25.10 -14.27 4.02
N GLU A 191 26.12 -14.77 3.33
CA GLU A 191 27.38 -15.21 3.95
C GLU A 191 28.09 -14.07 4.70
N HIS A 192 28.07 -12.85 4.16
CA HIS A 192 28.68 -11.68 4.80
C HIS A 192 28.00 -11.29 6.13
N GLN A 193 26.82 -11.84 6.42
CA GLN A 193 26.04 -11.59 7.64
C GLN A 193 26.28 -12.65 8.72
N ARG A 194 27.16 -13.61 8.45
CA ARG A 194 27.64 -14.62 9.39
C ARG A 194 28.97 -14.19 10.02
N ASN A 195 29.18 -14.66 11.24
CA ASN A 195 30.47 -14.63 11.92
C ASN A 195 31.33 -15.81 11.42
N PRO A 196 32.66 -15.81 11.67
CA PRO A 196 33.54 -16.92 11.27
C PRO A 196 33.16 -18.29 11.85
N ASP A 197 32.45 -18.32 12.97
CA ASP A 197 31.91 -19.53 13.61
C ASP A 197 30.58 -20.01 13.00
N GLY A 198 30.09 -19.34 11.95
CA GLY A 198 28.82 -19.63 11.27
C GLY A 198 27.57 -19.02 11.94
N SER A 199 27.71 -18.44 13.14
CA SER A 199 26.61 -17.77 13.84
C SER A 199 26.19 -16.47 13.13
N LEU A 200 24.95 -16.01 13.33
CA LEU A 200 24.49 -14.74 12.73
C LEU A 200 25.03 -13.54 13.49
N LYS A 201 25.39 -12.47 12.76
CA LYS A 201 25.69 -11.17 13.36
C LYS A 201 24.51 -10.64 14.16
N TYR A 202 24.80 -10.02 15.32
CA TYR A 202 23.78 -9.46 16.22
C TYR A 202 22.82 -8.49 15.51
N THR A 203 23.36 -7.60 14.68
CA THR A 203 22.62 -6.67 13.82
C THR A 203 21.64 -7.38 12.87
N LYS A 204 22.00 -8.53 12.29
CA LYS A 204 21.09 -9.33 11.46
C LYS A 204 20.01 -10.01 12.29
N ILE A 205 20.33 -10.49 13.49
CA ILE A 205 19.35 -11.06 14.43
C ILE A 205 18.28 -10.02 14.79
N VAL A 206 18.70 -8.80 15.15
CA VAL A 206 17.78 -7.69 15.49
C VAL A 206 16.88 -7.33 14.31
N ARG A 207 17.45 -7.15 13.11
CA ARG A 207 16.67 -6.86 11.89
C ARG A 207 15.64 -7.96 11.59
N ASN A 208 16.07 -9.22 11.63
CA ASN A 208 15.17 -10.36 11.40
C ASN A 208 14.05 -10.44 12.44
N ARG A 209 14.28 -10.01 13.69
CA ARG A 209 13.22 -9.91 14.70
C ARG A 209 12.18 -8.86 14.31
N PHE A 210 12.61 -7.66 13.90
CA PHE A 210 11.69 -6.63 13.41
C PHE A 210 10.86 -7.12 12.22
N TYR A 211 11.51 -7.73 11.21
CA TYR A 211 10.81 -8.22 10.03
C TYR A 211 9.77 -9.30 10.37
N ARG A 212 10.12 -10.25 11.26
CA ARG A 212 9.19 -11.30 11.69
C ARG A 212 7.99 -10.76 12.45
N ILE A 213 8.20 -9.81 13.35
CA ILE A 213 7.09 -9.18 14.09
C ILE A 213 6.18 -8.42 13.12
N CYS A 214 6.75 -7.59 12.25
CA CYS A 214 5.97 -6.82 11.28
C CYS A 214 5.20 -7.73 10.31
N GLY A 215 5.86 -8.77 9.79
CA GLY A 215 5.25 -9.80 8.96
C GLY A 215 4.09 -10.51 9.65
N ALA A 216 4.28 -10.94 10.90
CA ALA A 216 3.24 -11.60 11.67
C ALA A 216 2.04 -10.68 11.95
N VAL A 217 2.28 -9.39 12.24
CA VAL A 217 1.22 -8.38 12.43
C VAL A 217 0.41 -8.21 11.15
N MET A 218 1.05 -8.11 9.98
CA MET A 218 0.34 -8.02 8.69
C MET A 218 -0.53 -9.26 8.44
N ILE A 219 0.01 -10.46 8.64
CA ILE A 219 -0.76 -11.71 8.50
C ILE A 219 -1.95 -11.74 9.46
N LEU A 220 -1.75 -11.34 10.73
CA LEU A 220 -2.84 -11.29 11.71
C LEU A 220 -3.97 -10.34 11.25
N CYS A 221 -3.62 -9.15 10.75
CA CYS A 221 -4.62 -8.19 10.24
C CYS A 221 -5.41 -8.78 9.07
N ILE A 222 -4.73 -9.42 8.10
CA ILE A 222 -5.37 -10.08 6.95
C ILE A 222 -6.30 -11.20 7.43
N LEU A 223 -5.85 -12.05 8.34
CA LEU A 223 -6.65 -13.15 8.87
C LEU A 223 -7.87 -12.63 9.64
N CYS A 224 -7.73 -11.60 10.48
CA CYS A 224 -8.87 -10.99 11.18
C CYS A 224 -9.92 -10.45 10.20
N MET A 225 -9.52 -9.72 9.17
CA MET A 225 -10.44 -9.21 8.15
C MET A 225 -11.11 -10.35 7.37
N MET A 226 -10.35 -11.38 6.99
CA MET A 226 -10.87 -12.56 6.29
C MET A 226 -11.85 -13.36 7.16
N THR A 227 -11.55 -13.53 8.45
CA THR A 227 -12.46 -14.19 9.41
C THR A 227 -13.74 -13.39 9.58
N TYR A 228 -13.66 -12.06 9.71
CA TYR A 228 -14.86 -11.21 9.72
C TYR A 228 -15.70 -11.39 8.46
N ALA A 229 -15.09 -11.29 7.27
CA ALA A 229 -15.80 -11.45 6.01
C ALA A 229 -16.47 -12.84 5.89
N LEU A 230 -15.79 -13.90 6.36
CA LEU A 230 -16.32 -15.26 6.34
C LEU A 230 -17.48 -15.44 7.33
N LEU A 231 -17.36 -14.92 8.56
CA LEU A 231 -18.41 -15.00 9.56
C LEU A 231 -19.65 -14.21 9.12
N ALA A 232 -19.46 -13.01 8.57
CA ALA A 232 -20.54 -12.20 8.04
C ALA A 232 -21.28 -12.88 6.87
N HIS A 233 -20.59 -13.70 6.07
CA HIS A 233 -21.19 -14.42 4.95
C HIS A 233 -21.83 -15.77 5.36
N LEU A 234 -21.29 -16.47 6.36
CA LEU A 234 -21.70 -17.83 6.72
C LEU A 234 -22.66 -17.90 7.92
N THR A 235 -22.80 -16.82 8.69
CA THR A 235 -23.56 -16.81 9.94
C THR A 235 -24.42 -15.56 10.06
N ASP A 236 -25.52 -15.65 10.80
CA ASP A 236 -26.39 -14.51 11.14
C ASP A 236 -25.95 -13.81 12.44
N LEU A 237 -24.65 -13.89 12.79
CA LEU A 237 -24.14 -13.22 13.98
C LEU A 237 -24.22 -11.70 13.78
N ASP A 238 -24.65 -10.98 14.82
CA ASP A 238 -24.58 -9.52 14.83
C ASP A 238 -23.10 -9.09 14.95
N LEU A 239 -22.54 -8.68 13.82
CA LEU A 239 -21.18 -8.15 13.69
C LEU A 239 -21.17 -6.65 13.37
N SER A 240 -22.28 -5.96 13.64
CA SER A 240 -22.43 -4.51 13.39
C SER A 240 -21.36 -3.67 14.08
N TRP A 241 -20.87 -4.11 15.24
CA TRP A 241 -19.77 -3.46 15.98
C TRP A 241 -18.51 -3.28 15.14
N TRP A 242 -18.24 -4.17 14.19
CA TRP A 242 -17.05 -4.11 13.35
C TRP A 242 -17.07 -2.87 12.45
N ALA A 243 -18.19 -2.68 11.73
CA ALA A 243 -18.40 -1.51 10.88
C ALA A 243 -18.57 -0.24 11.73
N ALA A 244 -19.33 -0.31 12.83
CA ALA A 244 -19.59 0.84 13.70
C ALA A 244 -18.32 1.43 14.37
N ASN A 245 -17.21 0.68 14.40
CA ASN A 245 -15.93 1.14 14.93
C ASN A 245 -14.86 1.31 13.84
N ASN A 246 -15.24 1.26 12.56
CA ASN A 246 -14.35 1.37 11.40
C ASN A 246 -13.14 0.43 11.51
N MET A 247 -13.38 -0.82 11.92
CA MET A 247 -12.34 -1.82 12.10
C MET A 247 -11.48 -2.04 10.85
N PRO A 248 -12.03 -2.04 9.61
CA PRO A 248 -11.20 -2.19 8.41
C PRO A 248 -10.08 -1.13 8.34
N PHE A 249 -10.37 0.14 8.63
CA PHE A 249 -9.37 1.20 8.69
C PHE A 249 -8.23 0.86 9.66
N TRP A 250 -8.55 0.40 10.87
CA TRP A 250 -7.54 0.09 11.89
C TRP A 250 -6.67 -1.11 11.52
N PHE A 251 -7.25 -2.15 10.93
CA PHE A 251 -6.49 -3.31 10.47
C PHE A 251 -5.59 -2.96 9.27
N GLU A 252 -6.10 -2.19 8.30
CA GLU A 252 -5.31 -1.70 7.17
C GLU A 252 -4.18 -0.76 7.63
N ALA A 253 -4.48 0.17 8.54
CA ALA A 253 -3.49 1.11 9.10
C ALA A 253 -2.40 0.39 9.86
N THR A 254 -2.78 -0.58 10.70
CA THR A 254 -1.82 -1.37 11.48
C THR A 254 -0.92 -2.22 10.57
N ALA A 255 -1.50 -2.83 9.53
CA ALA A 255 -0.73 -3.55 8.52
C ALA A 255 0.23 -2.63 7.75
N LEU A 256 -0.21 -1.43 7.35
CA LEU A 256 0.65 -0.46 6.68
C LEU A 256 1.74 0.13 7.59
N TRP A 257 1.46 0.35 8.87
CA TRP A 257 2.50 0.76 9.83
C TRP A 257 3.54 -0.35 10.01
N ALA A 258 3.13 -1.61 10.14
CA ALA A 258 4.06 -2.75 10.21
C ALA A 258 4.90 -2.89 8.93
N PHE A 259 4.27 -2.77 7.77
CA PHE A 259 4.96 -2.67 6.48
C PHE A 259 5.97 -1.51 6.46
N GLY A 260 5.55 -0.29 6.81
CA GLY A 260 6.42 0.88 6.83
C GLY A 260 7.64 0.71 7.73
N ILE A 261 7.44 0.20 8.95
CA ILE A 261 8.54 -0.07 9.90
C ILE A 261 9.53 -1.09 9.32
N SER A 262 9.04 -2.20 8.76
CA SER A 262 9.94 -3.21 8.17
C SER A 262 10.74 -2.68 6.98
N TRP A 263 10.18 -1.78 6.16
CA TRP A 263 10.91 -1.16 5.04
C TRP A 263 11.91 -0.09 5.50
N ILE A 264 11.59 0.67 6.55
CA ILE A 264 12.55 1.58 7.21
C ILE A 264 13.75 0.81 7.75
N VAL A 265 13.53 -0.34 8.39
CA VAL A 265 14.60 -1.23 8.88
C VAL A 265 15.44 -1.78 7.72
N LYS A 266 14.81 -2.18 6.62
CA LYS A 266 15.50 -2.61 5.38
C LYS A 266 16.35 -1.49 4.77
N GLY A 267 15.93 -0.24 4.90
CA GLY A 267 16.68 0.94 4.46
C GLY A 267 17.94 1.25 5.28
N ARG A 268 18.18 0.55 6.41
CA ARG A 268 19.41 0.66 7.24
C ARG A 268 19.79 2.12 7.61
N PHE A 269 18.79 2.98 7.78
CA PHE A 269 18.99 4.41 8.02
C PHE A 269 19.63 4.69 9.39
N PHE A 270 19.29 3.90 10.41
CA PHE A 270 19.94 3.96 11.73
C PHE A 270 21.32 3.30 11.70
N HIS A 271 22.30 4.04 11.15
CA HIS A 271 23.66 3.61 10.81
C HIS A 271 24.38 2.86 11.93
N ARG A 272 24.19 3.27 13.19
CA ARG A 272 24.91 2.71 14.36
C ARG A 272 24.36 1.38 14.87
N TYR A 273 23.11 1.05 14.58
CA TYR A 273 22.43 -0.13 15.18
C TYR A 273 22.01 -1.20 14.15
N LEU A 274 21.96 -0.86 12.86
CA LEU A 274 21.41 -1.76 11.83
C LEU A 274 22.40 -2.18 10.72
N ARG A 275 23.57 -1.54 10.61
CA ARG A 275 24.58 -1.86 9.59
C ARG A 275 25.63 -2.82 10.13
N ASP A 276 26.04 -3.78 9.30
CA ASP A 276 27.14 -4.69 9.62
C ASP A 276 28.48 -3.97 9.38
N GLU A 277 29.57 -4.41 10.02
CA GLU A 277 30.89 -3.75 9.88
C GLU A 277 31.37 -3.63 8.43
N ALA A 278 31.04 -4.60 7.57
CA ALA A 278 31.35 -4.56 6.14
C ALA A 278 30.65 -3.39 5.42
N GLU A 279 29.51 -2.95 5.92
CA GLU A 279 28.66 -1.90 5.34
C GLU A 279 28.87 -0.52 5.96
N GLN A 280 29.69 -0.46 7.00
CA GLN A 280 30.17 0.80 7.57
C GLN A 280 31.41 1.30 6.82
N ARG A 281 32.07 0.42 6.07
CA ARG A 281 33.28 0.71 5.26
C ARG A 281 32.96 1.16 3.82
N THR A 282 31.68 1.21 3.45
CA THR A 282 31.14 1.64 2.15
C THR A 282 30.12 2.74 2.37
#